data_AF-A0A1H3MEH6-F1
#
_entry.id   AF-A0A1H3MEH6-F1
#
_cell.length_a   1.000
_cell.length_b   1.000
_cell.length_c   1.000
_cell.angle_alpha   90.00
_cell.angle_beta   90.00
_cell.angle_gamma   90.00
#
_symmetry.space_group_name_H-M   'P 1'
#
loop_
_entity.id
_entity.type
_entity.pdbx_description
1 polymer ?
#
loop_
_entity_poly.entity_id
_entity_poly.type
_entity_poly.pdbx_seq_one_letter_code
_entity_poly.pdbx_strand_id
1 'polypeptide(L)' 'MQRLAATLETWWPAIFAGLDTGYSNARSEGYNRLAKHVGRDAFGFRNPANQRRRIRWACTRQHRRATAVMITLPG' A
#
# COMPACT_ATOMS: atom_id res chain seq x y z
N MET A 1 13.56 13.93 -26.76
CA MET A 1 13.05 13.93 -25.37
C MET A 1 11.52 14.07 -25.38
N GLN A 2 10.76 12.99 -25.66
CA GLN A 2 9.29 13.07 -25.80
C GLN A 2 8.51 12.15 -24.85
N ARG A 3 9.16 11.12 -24.26
CA ARG A 3 8.47 10.09 -23.45
C ARG A 3 7.85 10.65 -22.15
N LEU A 4 8.56 11.54 -21.47
CA LEU A 4 8.05 12.15 -20.24
C LEU A 4 6.87 13.08 -20.53
N ALA A 5 7.00 13.98 -21.50
CA ALA A 5 5.94 14.90 -21.90
C ALA A 5 4.65 14.16 -22.29
N ALA A 6 4.77 13.14 -23.16
CA ALA A 6 3.62 12.32 -23.55
C ALA A 6 2.97 11.58 -22.37
N THR A 7 3.77 11.16 -21.38
CA THR A 7 3.23 10.55 -20.16
C THR A 7 2.50 11.59 -19.32
N LEU A 8 3.05 12.79 -19.13
CA LEU A 8 2.40 13.86 -18.39
C LEU A 8 1.07 14.27 -19.02
N GLU A 9 1.05 14.43 -20.35
CA GLU A 9 -0.17 14.73 -21.11
C GLU A 9 -1.23 13.64 -20.93
N THR A 10 -0.83 12.37 -21.04
CA THR A 10 -1.72 11.22 -20.86
C THR A 10 -2.37 11.19 -19.46
N TRP A 11 -1.62 11.58 -18.43
CA TRP A 11 -2.07 11.51 -17.03
C TRP A 11 -2.58 12.83 -16.48
N TRP A 12 -2.60 13.91 -17.28
CA TRP A 12 -2.97 15.25 -16.84
C TRP A 12 -4.33 15.32 -16.12
N PRO A 13 -5.41 14.66 -16.60
CA PRO A 13 -6.69 14.69 -15.90
C PRO A 13 -6.62 14.17 -14.46
N ALA A 14 -5.84 13.12 -14.20
CA ALA A 14 -5.67 12.56 -12.86
C ALA A 14 -4.80 13.45 -11.96
N ILE A 15 -3.76 14.07 -12.53
CA ILE A 15 -2.90 15.04 -11.82
C ILE A 15 -3.74 16.25 -11.40
N PHE A 16 -4.50 16.82 -12.34
CA PHE A 16 -5.39 17.94 -12.08
C PHE A 16 -6.43 17.59 -11.01
N ALA A 17 -7.09 16.44 -11.12
CA ALA A 17 -8.03 15.99 -10.11
C ALA A 17 -7.40 15.89 -8.72
N GLY A 18 -6.18 15.38 -8.60
CA GLY A 18 -5.46 15.32 -7.32
C GLY A 18 -5.16 16.70 -6.72
N LEU A 19 -4.87 17.71 -7.56
CA LEU A 19 -4.64 19.09 -7.12
C LEU A 19 -5.96 19.79 -6.70
N ASP A 20 -7.01 19.64 -7.49
CA ASP A 20 -8.30 20.31 -7.30
C ASP A 20 -9.06 19.75 -6.08
N THR A 21 -9.08 18.42 -5.95
CA THR A 21 -9.85 17.73 -4.90
C THR A 21 -9.05 17.44 -3.63
N GLY A 22 -7.71 17.49 -3.70
CA GLY A 22 -6.83 16.99 -2.65
C GLY A 22 -6.76 15.46 -2.55
N TYR A 23 -7.41 14.71 -3.45
CA TYR A 23 -7.32 13.25 -3.45
C TYR A 23 -5.88 12.78 -3.69
N SER A 24 -5.44 11.85 -2.85
CA SER A 24 -4.08 11.32 -2.90
C SER A 24 -4.07 9.81 -3.00
N ASN A 25 -3.23 9.28 -3.89
CA ASN A 25 -2.95 7.84 -3.98
C ASN A 25 -2.01 7.34 -2.86
N ALA A 26 -1.64 8.19 -1.90
CA ALA A 26 -0.69 7.86 -0.83
C ALA A 26 -1.09 6.60 -0.05
N ARG A 27 -2.39 6.37 0.17
CA ARG A 27 -2.88 5.16 0.85
C ARG A 27 -2.54 3.88 0.08
N SER A 28 -2.84 3.85 -1.22
CA SER A 28 -2.53 2.70 -2.07
C SER A 28 -1.03 2.50 -2.23
N GLU A 29 -0.27 3.59 -2.40
CA GLU A 29 1.20 3.52 -2.47
C GLU A 29 1.83 3.01 -1.17
N GLY A 30 1.24 3.37 -0.02
CA GLY A 30 1.63 2.81 1.28
C GLY A 30 1.49 1.29 1.32
N TYR A 31 0.38 0.75 0.82
CA TYR A 31 0.19 -0.70 0.72
C TYR A 31 1.15 -1.34 -0.29
N ASN A 32 1.37 -0.73 -1.46
CA ASN A 32 2.34 -1.21 -2.44
C ASN A 32 3.76 -1.27 -1.86
N ARG A 33 4.16 -0.24 -1.12
CA ARG A 33 5.46 -0.19 -0.44
C ARG A 33 5.59 -1.30 0.59
N LEU A 34 4.57 -1.49 1.43
CA LEU A 34 4.55 -2.55 2.44
C LEU A 34 4.65 -3.94 1.80
N ALA A 35 3.91 -4.21 0.73
CA ALA A 35 3.97 -5.47 0.00
C ALA A 35 5.36 -5.74 -0.58
N LYS A 36 5.98 -4.72 -1.20
CA LYS A 36 7.35 -4.81 -1.74
C LYS A 36 8.38 -5.05 -0.63
N HIS A 37 8.25 -4.40 0.53
CA HIS A 37 9.12 -4.63 1.69
C HIS A 37 9.03 -6.05 2.21
N VAL A 38 7.82 -6.57 2.41
CA VAL A 38 7.61 -7.97 2.82
C VAL A 38 8.26 -8.95 1.83
N GLY A 39 8.24 -8.64 0.52
CA GLY A 39 8.94 -9.42 -0.50
C GLY A 39 10.46 -9.37 -0.39
N ARG A 40 11.02 -8.18 -0.10
CA ARG A 40 12.47 -7.99 0.06
C ARG A 40 13.00 -8.68 1.31
N ASP A 41 12.32 -8.52 2.45
CA ASP A 41 12.70 -9.14 3.71
C ASP A 41 12.67 -10.67 3.64
N ALA A 42 11.81 -11.22 2.79
CA ALA A 42 11.70 -12.66 2.55
C ALA A 42 12.68 -13.20 1.49
N PHE A 43 13.49 -12.35 0.86
CA PHE A 43 14.33 -12.70 -0.30
C PHE A 43 13.53 -13.34 -1.46
N GLY A 44 12.29 -12.89 -1.64
CA GLY A 44 11.36 -13.46 -2.61
C GLY A 44 10.59 -14.68 -2.07
N PHE A 45 9.36 -14.86 -2.55
CA PHE A 45 8.53 -16.00 -2.17
C PHE A 45 8.51 -17.04 -3.28
N ARG A 46 8.77 -18.30 -2.95
CA ARG A 46 8.59 -19.44 -3.86
C ARG A 46 7.11 -19.82 -4.04
N ASN A 47 6.26 -19.47 -3.07
CA ASN A 47 4.85 -19.83 -3.03
C ASN A 47 3.95 -18.57 -2.92
N PRO A 48 3.09 -18.29 -3.93
CA PRO A 48 2.18 -17.14 -3.92
C PRO A 48 1.20 -17.12 -2.75
N ALA A 49 0.77 -18.28 -2.23
CA ALA A 49 -0.09 -18.35 -1.06
C ALA A 49 0.63 -17.83 0.20
N ASN A 50 1.92 -18.16 0.36
CA ASN A 50 2.73 -17.66 1.47
C ASN A 50 2.98 -16.15 1.34
N GLN A 51 3.24 -15.66 0.13
CA GLN A 51 3.35 -14.23 -0.15
C GLN A 51 2.07 -13.49 0.27
N ARG A 52 0.90 -13.95 -0.21
CA ARG A 52 -0.41 -13.33 0.11
C ARG A 52 -0.68 -13.33 1.62
N ARG A 53 -0.39 -14.43 2.32
CA ARG A 53 -0.55 -14.51 3.78
C ARG A 53 0.35 -13.50 4.49
N ARG A 54 1.63 -13.40 4.12
CA ARG A 54 2.58 -12.47 4.74
C ARG A 54 2.22 -11.01 4.50
N ILE A 55 1.82 -10.66 3.27
CA ILE A 55 1.34 -9.30 2.94
C ILE A 55 0.08 -8.98 3.75
N ARG A 56 -0.92 -9.88 3.78
CA ARG A 56 -2.16 -9.67 4.57
C ARG A 56 -1.87 -9.50 6.06
N TRP A 57 -0.96 -10.31 6.61
CA TRP A 57 -0.55 -10.20 7.99
C TRP A 57 0.06 -8.82 8.29
N ALA A 58 0.94 -8.33 7.41
CA ALA A 58 1.55 -7.01 7.55
C ALA A 58 0.52 -5.88 7.43
N CYS A 59 -0.39 -5.92 6.44
CA CYS A 59 -1.42 -4.89 6.24
C CYS A 59 -2.42 -4.79 7.40
N THR A 60 -2.73 -5.91 8.07
CA THR A 60 -3.71 -5.95 9.18
C THR A 60 -3.06 -5.80 10.56
N ARG A 61 -1.74 -5.59 10.63
CA ARG A 61 -0.98 -5.53 11.90
C ARG A 61 -1.54 -4.50 12.89
N GLN A 62 -1.88 -3.30 12.43
CA GLN A 62 -2.39 -2.23 13.29
C GLN A 62 -3.78 -2.57 13.85
N HIS A 63 -4.71 -3.00 12.99
CA HIS A 63 -6.05 -3.45 13.42
C HIS A 63 -5.95 -4.58 14.45
N ARG A 64 -5.12 -5.60 14.19
CA ARG A 64 -4.94 -6.72 15.13
C ARG A 64 -4.36 -6.27 16.47
N ARG A 65 -3.45 -5.30 16.48
CA ARG A 65 -2.93 -4.70 17.72
C ARG A 65 -4.01 -3.94 18.49
N ALA A 66 -4.83 -3.15 17.81
CA ALA A 66 -5.94 -2.43 18.44
C ALA A 66 -6.98 -3.38 19.05
N THR A 67 -7.36 -4.44 18.32
CA THR A 67 -8.27 -5.48 18.84
C THR A 67 -7.67 -6.18 20.06
N ALA A 68 -6.38 -6.52 20.04
CA ALA A 68 -5.73 -7.14 21.19
C ALA A 68 -5.76 -6.24 22.43
N VAL A 69 -5.50 -4.93 22.27
CA VAL A 69 -5.58 -3.95 23.38
C VAL A 69 -7.00 -3.86 23.95
N MET A 70 -8.03 -3.82 23.10
CA MET A 70 -9.44 -3.79 23.54
C MET A 70 -9.82 -5.03 24.36
N ILE A 71 -9.34 -6.22 23.98
CA ILE A 71 -9.62 -7.46 24.74
C ILE A 71 -8.96 -7.45 26.13
N THR A 72 -7.80 -6.79 26.27
CA THR A 72 -7.04 -6.78 27.53
C THR A 72 -7.50 -5.74 28.56
N LEU A 73 -8.33 -4.77 28.20
CA LEU A 73 -8.89 -3.80 29.14
C LEU A 73 -10.25 -4.30 29.65
N PRO A 74 -10.50 -4.35 30.98
CA PRO A 74 -11.85 -4.59 31.48
C PRO A 74 -12.75 -3.42 31.07
N GLY A 75 -13.96 -3.75 30.59
CA GLY A 75 -14.98 -2.77 30.21
C GLY A 75 -15.57 -2.02 31.40
#